data_AF-A0AAW7W4W5-F1
#
_entry.id   AF-A0AAW7W4W5-F1
#
_cell.length_a   1.000
_cell.length_b   1.000
_cell.length_c   1.000
_cell.angle_alpha   90.00
_cell.angle_beta   90.00
_cell.angle_gamma   90.00
#
_symmetry.space_group_name_H-M   'P 1'
#
loop_
_entity.id
_entity.type
_entity.pdbx_description
1 polymer ?
#
loop_
_entity_poly.entity_id
_entity_poly.type
_entity_poly.pdbx_seq_one_letter_code
_entity_poly.pdbx_strand_id
1 'polypeptide(L)'
;MGRAEIQAEINEINQSISSLTTEIDKFVEIKKSLTSFPTTISYVLVSDENIKSGYNLAGKKYSEQTTSEQELLKNLKRDFNTKIDNVSEKVSKKIQELEEEKSDLAIRKFLLGIDLLATKE
;
A
#
# COMPACT_ATOMS: atom_id res chain seq x y z
N MET A 1 -32.58 4.25 26.65
CA MET A 1 -31.67 3.13 26.97
C MET A 1 -31.28 3.23 28.42
N GLY A 2 -31.13 2.10 29.10
CA GLY A 2 -30.60 2.06 30.45
C GLY A 2 -29.09 2.30 30.47
N ARG A 3 -28.53 2.70 31.62
CA ARG A 3 -27.09 2.92 31.81
C ARG A 3 -26.24 1.72 31.36
N ALA A 4 -26.70 0.51 31.68
CA ALA A 4 -26.02 -0.73 31.30
C ALA A 4 -26.01 -0.97 29.77
N GLU A 5 -27.08 -0.61 29.07
CA GLU A 5 -27.18 -0.74 27.60
C GLU A 5 -26.21 0.23 26.91
N ILE A 6 -26.15 1.49 27.38
CA ILE A 6 -25.22 2.50 26.85
C ILE A 6 -23.77 2.06 27.08
N GLN A 7 -23.46 1.48 28.23
CA GLN A 7 -22.12 0.96 28.53
C GLN A 7 -21.76 -0.24 27.65
N ALA A 8 -22.71 -1.12 27.34
CA ALA A 8 -22.50 -2.24 26.42
C ALA A 8 -22.17 -1.74 25.00
N GLU A 9 -22.93 -0.75 24.50
CA GLU A 9 -22.70 -0.17 23.18
C GLU A 9 -21.34 0.55 23.08
N ILE A 10 -20.91 1.26 24.13
CA ILE A 10 -19.56 1.85 24.20
C ILE A 10 -18.48 0.77 24.13
N ASN A 11 -18.68 -0.37 24.78
CA ASN A 11 -17.73 -1.48 24.75
C ASN A 11 -17.64 -2.12 23.37
N GLU A 12 -18.78 -2.30 22.69
CA GLU A 12 -18.83 -2.78 21.30
C GLU A 12 -18.09 -1.82 20.37
N ILE A 13 -18.34 -0.50 20.48
CA ILE A 13 -17.64 0.50 19.67
C ILE A 13 -16.12 0.45 19.92
N ASN A 14 -15.67 0.26 21.16
CA ASN A 14 -14.24 0.11 21.45
C ASN A 14 -13.64 -1.12 20.74
N GLN A 15 -14.35 -2.25 20.73
CA GLN A 15 -13.90 -3.45 20.01
C GLN A 15 -13.79 -3.19 18.50
N SER A 16 -14.79 -2.52 17.92
CA SER A 16 -14.77 -2.14 16.50
C SER A 16 -13.61 -1.19 16.16
N ILE A 17 -13.36 -0.17 16.98
CA ILE A 17 -12.21 0.74 16.81
C ILE A 17 -10.87 -0.01 16.88
N SER A 18 -10.73 -0.97 17.81
CA SER A 18 -9.53 -1.81 17.90
C SER A 18 -9.35 -2.70 16.67
N SER A 19 -10.42 -3.28 16.14
CA SER A 19 -10.40 -4.07 14.92
C SER A 19 -9.98 -3.22 13.70
N LEU A 20 -10.62 -2.06 13.52
CA LEU A 20 -10.28 -1.12 12.44
C LEU A 20 -8.82 -0.64 12.52
N THR A 21 -8.32 -0.37 13.73
CA THR A 21 -6.92 0.03 13.92
C THR A 21 -5.96 -1.08 13.48
N THR A 22 -6.26 -2.34 13.81
CA THR A 22 -5.47 -3.50 13.37
C THR A 22 -5.49 -3.66 11.85
N GLU A 23 -6.64 -3.39 11.21
CA GLU A 23 -6.77 -3.44 9.76
C GLU A 23 -5.99 -2.32 9.06
N ILE A 24 -6.06 -1.09 9.59
CA ILE A 24 -5.26 0.05 9.11
C ILE A 24 -3.76 -0.28 9.20
N ASP A 25 -3.29 -0.84 10.32
CA ASP A 25 -1.88 -1.20 10.50
C ASP A 25 -1.40 -2.20 9.44
N LYS A 26 -2.23 -3.20 9.11
CA LYS A 26 -1.93 -4.16 8.03
C LYS A 26 -1.81 -3.46 6.68
N PHE A 27 -2.72 -2.54 6.35
CA PHE A 27 -2.64 -1.80 5.09
C PHE A 27 -1.42 -0.87 5.02
N VAL A 28 -1.03 -0.26 6.15
CA VAL A 28 0.20 0.53 6.25
C VAL A 28 1.44 -0.32 6.00
N GLU A 29 1.49 -1.54 6.55
CA GLU A 29 2.57 -2.50 6.32
C GLU A 29 2.65 -2.95 4.85
N ILE A 30 1.51 -3.25 4.23
CA ILE A 30 1.42 -3.58 2.81
C ILE A 30 1.95 -2.42 1.96
N LYS A 31 1.56 -1.17 2.28
CA LYS A 31 2.04 0.02 1.57
C LYS A 31 3.56 0.18 1.68
N LYS A 32 4.14 -0.02 2.87
CA LYS A 32 5.60 0.01 3.07
C LYS A 32 6.31 -1.08 2.26
N SER A 33 5.74 -2.28 2.23
CA SER A 33 6.32 -3.40 1.48
C SER A 33 6.30 -3.14 -0.03
N LEU A 34 5.22 -2.53 -0.54
CA LEU A 34 5.10 -2.14 -1.95
C LEU A 34 6.12 -1.07 -2.35
N THR A 35 6.32 -0.04 -1.52
CA THR A 35 7.27 1.05 -1.82
C THR A 35 8.73 0.63 -1.62
N SER A 36 9.00 -0.37 -0.78
CA SER A 36 10.34 -0.92 -0.57
C SER A 36 10.79 -1.91 -1.66
N PHE A 37 9.90 -2.30 -2.57
CA PHE A 37 10.22 -3.33 -3.56
C PHE A 37 11.24 -2.81 -4.60
N PRO A 38 12.40 -3.46 -4.78
CA PRO A 38 13.41 -3.00 -5.72
C PRO A 38 12.97 -3.28 -7.16
N THR A 39 12.66 -2.23 -7.93
CA THR A 39 12.28 -2.34 -9.34
C THR A 39 13.45 -2.16 -10.31
N THR A 40 14.67 -2.05 -9.79
CA THR A 40 15.86 -1.84 -10.62
C THR A 40 16.34 -3.17 -11.20
N ILE A 41 16.15 -3.32 -12.51
CA ILE A 41 16.78 -4.37 -13.30
C ILE A 41 18.05 -3.79 -13.95
N SER A 42 19.21 -4.36 -13.63
CA SER A 42 20.48 -3.98 -14.24
C SER A 42 20.70 -4.80 -15.51
N TYR A 43 21.03 -4.13 -16.62
CA TYR A 43 21.31 -4.81 -17.88
C TYR A 43 22.80 -5.00 -18.08
N VAL A 44 23.21 -6.23 -18.39
CA VAL A 44 24.62 -6.64 -18.41
C VAL A 44 25.30 -6.26 -19.74
N LEU A 45 24.58 -6.27 -20.86
CA LEU A 45 25.11 -6.03 -22.21
C LEU A 45 24.90 -4.56 -22.62
N VAL A 46 25.58 -3.67 -21.91
CA VAL A 46 25.31 -2.22 -21.97
C VAL A 46 25.96 -1.50 -23.16
N SER A 47 27.03 -2.04 -23.75
CA SER A 47 27.76 -1.40 -24.86
C SER A 47 28.45 -2.41 -25.77
N ASP A 48 28.66 -2.02 -27.03
CA ASP A 48 29.32 -2.87 -28.05
C ASP A 48 30.74 -3.29 -27.62
N GLU A 49 31.47 -2.40 -26.94
CA GLU A 49 32.76 -2.74 -26.30
C GLU A 49 32.62 -3.82 -25.22
N ASN A 50 31.59 -3.76 -24.37
CA ASN A 50 31.35 -4.75 -23.32
C ASN A 50 30.95 -6.10 -23.91
N ILE A 51 30.10 -6.11 -24.95
CA ILE A 51 29.66 -7.34 -25.61
C ILE A 51 30.85 -7.98 -26.36
N LYS A 52 31.70 -7.17 -27.01
CA LYS A 52 32.90 -7.62 -27.69
C LYS A 52 33.96 -8.16 -26.73
N SER A 53 34.28 -7.43 -25.67
CA SER A 53 35.36 -7.78 -24.73
C SER A 53 34.96 -8.85 -23.71
N GLY A 54 33.72 -8.82 -23.23
CA GLY A 54 33.21 -9.72 -22.21
C GLY A 54 32.62 -11.02 -22.76
N TYR A 55 32.07 -11.00 -23.98
CA TYR A 55 31.30 -12.11 -24.52
C TYR A 55 31.73 -12.57 -25.92
N ASN A 56 32.69 -11.88 -26.57
CA ASN A 56 33.14 -12.14 -27.94
C ASN A 56 32.00 -12.13 -28.99
N LEU A 57 30.88 -11.46 -28.67
CA LEU A 57 29.75 -11.29 -29.57
C LEU A 57 29.80 -9.85 -30.06
N ALA A 58 30.15 -9.61 -31.32
CA ALA A 58 30.15 -8.27 -31.89
C ALA A 58 29.56 -8.31 -33.29
N GLY A 59 28.70 -7.34 -33.61
CA GLY A 59 28.07 -7.22 -34.93
C GLY A 59 26.67 -6.63 -34.87
N LYS A 60 26.21 -6.10 -36.02
CA LYS A 60 24.95 -5.36 -36.15
C LYS A 60 23.73 -6.09 -35.58
N LYS A 61 23.63 -7.42 -35.80
CA LYS A 61 22.56 -8.26 -35.25
C LYS A 61 22.52 -8.23 -33.71
N TYR A 62 23.68 -8.33 -33.06
CA TYR A 62 23.77 -8.34 -31.60
C TYR A 62 23.50 -6.96 -31.01
N SER A 63 23.94 -5.89 -31.69
CA SER A 63 23.64 -4.50 -31.31
C SER A 63 22.14 -4.17 -31.36
N GLU A 64 21.43 -4.63 -32.41
CA GLU A 64 19.98 -4.46 -32.54
C GLU A 64 19.20 -5.27 -31.47
N GLN A 65 19.66 -6.49 -31.17
CA GLN A 65 19.05 -7.34 -30.13
C GLN A 65 19.25 -6.75 -28.73
N THR A 66 20.45 -6.29 -28.37
CA THR A 66 20.70 -5.68 -27.06
C THR A 66 19.95 -4.37 -26.87
N THR A 67 19.81 -3.56 -27.93
CA THR A 67 18.97 -2.35 -27.87
C THR A 67 17.51 -2.70 -27.63
N SER A 68 16.98 -3.69 -28.36
CA SER A 68 15.60 -4.15 -28.20
C SER A 68 15.34 -4.71 -26.80
N GLU A 69 16.29 -5.48 -26.24
CA GLU A 69 16.23 -6.03 -24.89
C GLU A 69 16.27 -4.92 -23.82
N GLN A 70 17.12 -3.91 -23.99
CA GLN A 70 17.16 -2.73 -23.12
C GLN A 70 15.83 -1.97 -23.12
N GLU A 71 15.23 -1.76 -24.29
CA GLU A 71 13.91 -1.13 -24.40
C GLU A 71 12.81 -1.96 -23.73
N LEU A 72 12.82 -3.28 -23.91
CA LEU A 72 11.91 -4.21 -23.25
C LEU A 72 12.02 -4.10 -21.72
N LEU A 73 13.24 -4.09 -21.18
CA LEU A 73 13.47 -3.95 -19.74
C LEU A 73 13.04 -2.58 -19.21
N LYS A 74 13.28 -1.51 -19.98
CA LYS A 74 12.84 -0.16 -19.62
C LYS A 74 11.31 -0.07 -19.56
N ASN A 75 10.64 -0.62 -20.56
CA ASN A 75 9.17 -0.68 -20.61
C ASN A 75 8.61 -1.53 -19.47
N LEU A 76 9.20 -2.70 -19.22
CA LEU A 76 8.80 -3.57 -18.11
C LEU A 76 8.96 -2.87 -16.76
N LYS A 77 10.09 -2.17 -16.54
CA LYS A 77 10.32 -1.38 -15.31
C LYS A 77 9.27 -0.29 -15.15
N ARG A 78 8.96 0.44 -16.22
CA ARG A 78 7.93 1.48 -16.21
C ARG A 78 6.56 0.89 -15.85
N ASP A 79 6.15 -0.16 -16.53
CA ASP A 79 4.85 -0.79 -16.32
C ASP A 79 4.72 -1.38 -14.90
N PHE A 80 5.82 -1.93 -14.36
CA PHE A 80 5.86 -2.42 -13.00
C PHE A 80 5.75 -1.28 -11.97
N ASN A 81 6.48 -0.17 -12.17
CA ASN A 81 6.34 1.02 -11.32
C ASN A 81 4.90 1.57 -11.36
N THR A 82 4.30 1.69 -12.54
CA THR A 82 2.90 2.13 -12.67
C THR A 82 1.93 1.20 -11.94
N LYS A 83 2.16 -0.12 -11.96
CA LYS A 83 1.37 -1.07 -11.17
C LYS A 83 1.55 -0.85 -9.67
N ILE A 84 2.78 -0.65 -9.19
CA ILE A 84 3.04 -0.33 -7.78
C ILE A 84 2.31 0.94 -7.38
N ASP A 85 2.41 2.01 -8.17
CA ASP A 85 1.75 3.29 -7.90
C ASP A 85 0.23 3.14 -7.81
N ASN A 86 -0.38 2.45 -8.79
CA ASN A 86 -1.82 2.19 -8.80
C ASN A 86 -2.29 1.38 -7.57
N VAL A 87 -1.53 0.36 -7.16
CA VAL A 87 -1.87 -0.44 -5.98
C VAL A 87 -1.66 0.40 -4.70
N SER A 88 -0.58 1.18 -4.62
CA SER A 88 -0.31 2.08 -3.50
C SER A 88 -1.41 3.13 -3.33
N GLU A 89 -1.94 3.68 -4.43
CA GLU A 89 -3.07 4.60 -4.40
C GLU A 89 -4.34 3.92 -3.86
N LYS A 90 -4.66 2.71 -4.33
CA LYS A 90 -5.81 1.93 -3.83
C LYS A 90 -5.70 1.62 -2.34
N VAL A 91 -4.52 1.21 -1.89
CA VAL A 91 -4.24 0.97 -0.46
C VAL A 91 -4.41 2.27 0.33
N SER A 92 -3.94 3.40 -0.18
CA SER A 92 -4.07 4.70 0.48
C SER A 92 -5.54 5.13 0.60
N LYS A 93 -6.35 4.94 -0.44
CA LYS A 93 -7.80 5.18 -0.38
C LYS A 93 -8.47 4.30 0.66
N LYS A 94 -8.11 3.01 0.72
CA LYS A 94 -8.69 2.10 1.70
C LYS A 94 -8.33 2.47 3.15
N ILE A 95 -7.11 2.95 3.38
CA ILE A 95 -6.70 3.49 4.68
C ILE A 95 -7.57 4.69 5.06
N GLN A 96 -7.77 5.63 4.13
CA GLN A 96 -8.63 6.82 4.38
C GLN A 96 -10.07 6.42 4.73
N GLU A 97 -10.67 5.51 3.98
CA GLU A 97 -12.03 5.00 4.28
C GLU A 97 -12.13 4.42 5.70
N LEU A 98 -11.14 3.62 6.12
CA LEU A 98 -11.12 3.02 7.46
C LEU A 98 -10.85 4.06 8.56
N GLU A 99 -10.08 5.10 8.28
CA GLU A 99 -9.86 6.23 9.19
C GLU A 99 -11.13 7.06 9.38
N GLU A 100 -11.90 7.29 8.31
CA GLU A 100 -13.20 7.95 8.36
C GLU A 100 -14.19 7.14 9.21
N GLU A 101 -14.31 5.83 8.97
CA GLU A 101 -15.18 4.95 9.77
C GLU A 101 -14.79 4.96 11.26
N LYS A 102 -13.49 4.93 11.55
CA LYS A 102 -12.98 5.04 12.93
C LYS A 102 -13.33 6.38 13.57
N SER A 103 -13.28 7.47 12.81
CA SER A 103 -13.66 8.81 13.29
C SER A 103 -15.15 8.87 13.63
N ASP A 104 -16.02 8.34 12.76
CA ASP A 104 -17.46 8.29 13.00
C ASP A 104 -17.81 7.48 14.25
N LEU A 105 -17.17 6.33 14.43
CA LEU A 105 -17.31 5.53 15.66
C LEU A 105 -16.83 6.28 16.91
N ALA A 106 -15.74 7.06 16.81
CA ALA A 106 -15.25 7.87 17.92
C ALA A 106 -16.24 8.98 18.30
N ILE A 107 -16.86 9.63 17.31
CA ILE A 107 -17.92 10.63 17.52
C ILE A 107 -19.13 9.99 18.20
N ARG A 108 -19.59 8.83 17.69
CA ARG A 108 -20.72 8.10 18.30
C ARG A 108 -20.42 7.71 19.75
N LYS A 109 -19.22 7.20 20.02
CA LYS A 109 -18.76 6.89 21.40
C LYS A 109 -18.80 8.12 22.30
N PHE A 110 -18.37 9.28 21.80
CA PHE A 110 -18.40 10.53 22.57
C PHE A 110 -19.82 10.93 22.95
N LEU A 111 -20.77 10.86 22.01
CA LEU A 111 -22.19 11.14 22.26
C LEU A 111 -22.79 10.17 23.28
N LEU A 112 -22.55 8.86 23.13
CA LEU A 112 -22.99 7.86 24.12
C LEU A 112 -22.38 8.10 25.50
N GLY A 113 -21.14 8.60 25.56
CA GLY A 113 -20.51 9.00 26.81
C GLY A 113 -21.24 10.15 27.51
N ILE A 114 -21.76 11.12 26.76
CA ILE A 114 -22.60 12.20 27.29
C ILE A 114 -23.93 11.62 27.79
N ASP A 115 -24.57 10.77 27.02
CA ASP A 115 -25.84 10.14 27.39
C ASP A 115 -25.71 9.28 28.66
N LEU A 116 -24.58 8.56 28.80
CA LEU A 116 -24.26 7.78 29.99
C LEU A 116 -24.14 8.65 31.25
N LEU A 117 -23.60 9.86 31.14
CA LEU A 117 -23.48 10.82 32.24
C LEU A 117 -24.85 11.44 32.60
N ALA A 118 -25.71 11.65 31.60
CA ALA A 118 -27.05 12.20 31.78
C ALA A 118 -28.06 11.18 32.33
N THR A 119 -27.80 9.88 32.16
CA THR A 119 -28.68 8.80 32.61
C THR A 119 -28.48 8.52 34.11
N LYS A 120 -29.54 8.74 34.91
CA LYS A 120 -29.58 8.37 36.35
C LYS A 120 -29.57 6.84 36.52
N GLU A 121 -29.05 6.37 37.66
CA GLU A 121 -28.97 4.94 38.02
C GLU A 121 -30.29 4.18 37.82
#